data_AF-S8BU55-F1
#
_entry.id   AF-S8BU55-F1
#
_cell.length_a   1.000
_cell.length_b   1.000
_cell.length_c   1.000
_cell.angle_alpha   90.00
_cell.angle_beta   90.00
_cell.angle_gamma   90.00
#
_symmetry.space_group_name_H-M   'P 1'
#
loop_
_entity.id
_entity.type
_entity.pdbx_description
1 polymer ?
#
loop_
_entity_poly.entity_id
_entity_poly.type
_entity_poly.pdbx_seq_one_letter_code
_entity_poly.pdbx_strand_id
1 'polypeptide(L)' 'MASFRTAVALASLLVLFSLSSAQLSSEFYSHSCPNLFPTIKSVVESAIQAEARIGASLLRLFFHDCFV' A
#
# COMPACT_ATOMS: atom_id res chain seq x y z
N MET A 1 13.85 -32.43 -23.83
CA MET A 1 14.76 -31.35 -23.38
C MET A 1 14.05 -29.99 -23.27
N ALA A 2 13.31 -29.51 -24.29
CA ALA A 2 12.58 -28.24 -24.21
C ALA A 2 11.51 -28.19 -23.09
N SER A 3 10.70 -29.25 -22.96
CA SER A 3 9.64 -29.36 -21.93
C SER A 3 10.17 -29.29 -20.48
N PHE A 4 11.34 -29.88 -20.23
CA PHE A 4 11.99 -29.82 -18.91
C PHE A 4 12.51 -28.40 -18.60
N ARG A 5 13.11 -27.73 -19.58
CA ARG A 5 13.59 -26.34 -19.42
C ARG A 5 12.44 -25.37 -19.18
N THR A 6 11.30 -25.56 -19.85
CA THR A 6 10.08 -24.77 -19.60
C THR A 6 9.48 -25.04 -18.23
N ALA A 7 9.47 -26.30 -17.76
CA ALA A 7 8.98 -26.65 -16.43
C ALA A 7 9.84 -26.02 -15.32
N VAL A 8 11.16 -26.05 -15.47
CA VAL A 8 12.09 -25.40 -14.54
C VAL A 8 11.88 -23.88 -14.54
N ALA A 9 11.77 -23.24 -15.71
CA ALA A 9 11.54 -21.81 -15.81
C ALA A 9 10.21 -21.37 -15.16
N LEU A 10 9.13 -22.12 -15.36
CA LEU A 10 7.82 -21.87 -14.72
C LEU A 10 7.90 -22.04 -13.20
N ALA A 11 8.57 -23.09 -12.72
CA ALA A 11 8.76 -23.30 -11.29
C ALA A 11 9.58 -22.17 -10.64
N SER A 12 10.66 -21.72 -11.30
CA SER A 12 11.46 -20.58 -10.83
C SER A 12 10.63 -19.28 -10.78
N LEU A 13 9.80 -19.03 -11.79
CA LEU A 13 8.93 -17.85 -11.82
C LEU A 13 7.89 -17.88 -10.70
N LEU A 14 7.25 -19.02 -10.45
CA LEU A 14 6.28 -19.20 -9.35
C LEU A 14 6.90 -18.97 -7.97
N VAL A 15 8.14 -19.42 -7.76
CA VAL A 15 8.88 -19.17 -6.52
C VAL A 15 9.17 -17.68 -6.33
N LEU A 16 9.55 -16.97 -7.40
CA LEU A 16 9.79 -15.52 -7.38
C LEU A 16 8.55 -14.70 -7.02
N PHE A 17 7.37 -15.09 -7.53
CA PHE A 17 6.10 -14.45 -7.14
C PHE A 17 5.70 -14.76 -5.68
N SER A 18 6.10 -15.92 -5.16
CA SER A 18 5.78 -16.33 -3.79
C SER A 18 6.69 -15.67 -2.74
N LEU A 19 7.82 -15.09 -3.16
CA LEU A 19 8.78 -14.38 -2.32
C LEU A 19 8.37 -12.94 -2.00
N SER A 20 7.36 -12.38 -2.68
CA SER A 20 6.90 -11.03 -2.38
C SER A 20 6.12 -11.00 -1.06
N SER A 21 6.71 -10.42 -0.02
CA SER A 21 6.02 -10.14 1.24
C SER A 21 5.35 -8.76 1.15
N ALA A 22 4.08 -8.72 0.76
CA ALA A 22 3.26 -7.51 0.75
C ALA A 22 2.23 -7.50 1.90
N GLN A 23 2.57 -8.15 3.02
CA GLN A 23 1.66 -8.28 4.15
C GLN A 23 1.49 -6.92 4.84
N LEU A 24 0.26 -6.40 4.83
CA LEU A 24 -0.11 -5.21 5.58
C LEU A 24 -0.32 -5.55 7.06
N SER A 25 0.00 -4.59 7.92
CA SER A 25 -0.24 -4.64 9.36
C SER A 25 -0.62 -3.25 9.87
N SER A 26 -1.57 -3.17 10.80
CA SER A 26 -1.91 -1.92 11.49
C SER A 26 -0.74 -1.38 12.31
N GLU A 27 0.17 -2.27 12.73
CA GLU A 27 1.30 -1.95 13.60
C GLU A 27 2.60 -1.66 12.84
N PHE A 28 2.56 -1.53 11.51
CA PHE A 28 3.76 -1.37 10.69
C PHE A 28 4.67 -0.21 11.15
N TYR A 29 4.08 0.88 11.64
CA TYR A 29 4.81 2.07 12.10
C TYR A 29 4.89 2.21 13.63
N SER A 30 4.41 1.22 14.41
CA SER A 30 4.31 1.34 15.87
C SER A 30 5.65 1.65 16.56
N HIS A 31 6.77 1.13 16.01
CA HIS A 31 8.11 1.37 16.55
C HIS A 31 8.88 2.49 15.85
N SER A 32 8.78 2.59 14.53
CA SER A 32 9.56 3.56 13.73
C SER A 32 8.96 4.95 13.74
N CYS A 33 7.64 5.07 13.84
CA CYS A 33 6.91 6.33 13.89
C CYS A 33 5.63 6.19 14.74
N PRO A 34 5.75 6.10 16.08
CA PRO A 34 4.60 5.82 16.96
C PRO A 34 3.49 6.88 16.89
N ASN A 35 3.84 8.12 16.51
CA ASN A 35 2.90 9.23 16.40
C ASN A 35 2.37 9.44 14.97
N LEU A 36 2.56 8.49 14.05
CA LEU A 36 2.13 8.65 12.65
C LEU A 36 0.64 8.97 12.52
N PHE A 37 -0.22 8.11 13.08
CA PHE A 37 -1.67 8.27 13.00
C PHE A 37 -2.19 9.57 13.66
N PRO A 38 -1.82 9.94 14.90
CA PRO A 38 -2.29 11.18 15.49
C PRO A 38 -1.79 12.42 14.74
N THR A 39 -0.56 12.39 14.18
CA THR A 39 -0.02 13.49 13.38
C THR A 39 -0.77 13.67 12.06
N ILE A 40 -1.02 12.59 11.32
CA ILE A 40 -1.78 12.66 10.07
C ILE A 40 -3.21 13.12 10.35
N LYS A 41 -3.84 12.60 11.40
CA LYS A 41 -5.21 12.96 11.78
C LYS A 41 -5.36 14.45 12.03
N SER A 42 -4.47 15.05 12.83
CA SER A 42 -4.55 16.49 13.15
C SER A 42 -4.37 17.38 11.92
N VAL A 43 -3.47 17.01 11.00
CA VAL A 43 -3.25 17.75 9.75
C VAL A 43 -4.47 17.63 8.83
N VAL A 44 -5.00 16.42 8.65
CA VAL A 44 -6.18 16.19 7.80
C VAL A 44 -7.41 16.90 8.36
N GLU A 45 -7.63 16.87 9.68
CA GLU A 45 -8.73 17.58 10.33
C GLU A 45 -8.60 19.10 10.13
N SER A 46 -7.40 19.66 10.32
CA SER A 46 -7.14 21.08 10.09
C SER A 46 -7.41 21.50 8.64
N ALA A 47 -7.00 20.66 7.68
CA ALA A 47 -7.24 20.91 6.26
C ALA A 47 -8.73 20.86 5.91
N ILE A 48 -9.47 19.89 6.44
CA ILE A 48 -10.93 19.79 6.23
C ILE A 48 -11.67 20.98 6.86
N GLN A 49 -11.23 21.46 8.04
CA GLN A 49 -11.80 22.65 8.66
C GLN A 49 -11.57 23.91 7.83
N ALA A 50 -10.42 24.03 7.16
CA ALA A 50 -10.13 25.13 6.25
C ALA A 50 -10.95 25.03 4.94
N GLU A 51 -11.08 23.83 4.37
CA GLU A 51 -11.90 23.58 3.20
C GLU A 51 -12.52 22.17 3.25
N ALA A 52 -13.84 22.10 3.48
CA ALA A 52 -14.55 20.84 3.66
C ALA A 52 -14.42 19.87 2.47
N ARG A 53 -14.26 20.39 1.24
CA ARG A 53 -14.08 19.60 0.01
C ARG A 53 -12.78 18.78 0.00
N ILE A 54 -11.78 19.13 0.80
CA ILE A 54 -10.50 18.41 0.86
C ILE A 54 -10.71 16.94 1.26
N GLY A 55 -11.62 16.66 2.19
CA GLY A 55 -11.92 15.28 2.61
C GLY A 55 -12.34 14.39 1.43
N ALA A 56 -13.27 14.87 0.60
CA ALA A 56 -13.70 14.16 -0.60
C ALA A 56 -12.57 14.05 -1.65
N SER A 57 -11.72 15.08 -1.75
CA SER A 57 -10.60 15.11 -2.70
C SER A 57 -9.52 14.08 -2.34
N LEU A 58 -9.18 13.94 -1.05
CA LEU A 58 -8.23 12.94 -0.56
C LEU A 58 -8.73 11.51 -0.79
N LEU A 59 -10.02 11.25 -0.52
CA LEU A 59 -10.62 9.94 -0.80
C LEU A 59 -10.59 9.62 -2.29
N ARG A 60 -10.96 10.58 -3.14
CA ARG A 60 -10.89 10.40 -4.60
C ARG A 60 -9.47 10.10 -5.06
N LEU A 61 -8.47 10.79 -4.51
CA LEU A 61 -7.07 10.55 -4.85
C LEU A 61 -6.63 9.13 -4.46
N PHE A 62 -6.96 8.68 -3.25
CA PHE A 62 -6.68 7.30 -2.81
C PHE A 62 -7.30 6.25 -3.75
N PHE A 63 -8.57 6.42 -4.11
CA PHE A 63 -9.21 5.52 -5.06
C PHE A 63 -8.58 5.58 -6.45
N HIS A 64 -8.20 6.76 -6.92
CA HIS A 64 -7.55 6.93 -8.21
C HIS A 64 -6.20 6.20 -8.27
N ASP A 65 -5.36 6.34 -7.24
CA ASP A 65 -4.04 5.68 -7.17
C ASP A 65 -4.15 4.14 -7.07
N CYS A 66 -5.26 3.62 -6.54
CA CYS A 66 -5.47 2.19 -6.42
C CYS A 66 -6.13 1.55 -7.67
N PHE A 67 -6.86 2.32 -8.48
CA PHE A 67 -7.72 1.77 -9.53
C PHE A 67 -7.41 2.24 -10.97
N VAL A 68 -6.60 3.29 -11.16
CA VAL A 68 -6.15 3.75 -12.49
C VAL A 68 -4.74 3.25 -12.75
#